data_AF-M0NHG9-F1
#
_entry.id   AF-M0NHG9-F1
#
_cell.length_a   1.000
_cell.length_b   1.000
_cell.length_c   1.000
_cell.angle_alpha   90.00
_cell.angle_beta   90.00
_cell.angle_gamma   90.00
#
_symmetry.space_group_name_H-M   'P 1'
#
loop_
_entity.id
_entity.type
_entity.pdbx_description
1 polymer ?
#
loop_
_entity_poly.entity_id
_entity_poly.type
_entity_poly.pdbx_seq_one_letter_code
_entity_poly.pdbx_strand_id
1 'polypeptide(L)'
;MLGWFGVDRSRPAIRNWCHSFAESHEQTFTVEPDRVAVDEKQVQLAEERKVWLYAAIDIDSKVVLHARLSEHCGTDPATSFLRELQEKLRVSSDSGKF
;
A
#
# COMPACT_ATOMS: atom_id res chain seq x y z
N MET A 1 -16.07 9.32 24.07
CA MET A 1 -15.12 10.33 23.55
C MET A 1 -15.33 10.66 22.06
N LEU A 2 -15.80 9.74 21.20
CA LEU A 2 -15.97 10.00 19.74
C LEU A 2 -17.36 10.48 19.29
N GLY A 3 -18.43 10.20 20.05
CA GLY A 3 -19.76 10.79 19.79
C GLY A 3 -19.81 12.31 19.99
N TRP A 4 -18.76 12.90 20.58
CA TRP A 4 -18.63 14.35 20.81
C TRP A 4 -18.57 15.15 19.50
N PHE A 5 -18.07 14.56 18.41
CA PHE A 5 -17.99 15.23 17.11
C PHE A 5 -19.28 15.15 16.28
N GLY A 6 -20.35 14.49 16.79
CA GLY A 6 -21.63 14.35 16.05
C GLY A 6 -21.55 13.50 14.78
N VAL A 7 -20.46 12.74 14.61
CA VAL A 7 -20.21 11.94 13.42
C VAL A 7 -20.62 10.48 13.66
N ASP A 8 -21.63 10.00 12.92
CA ASP A 8 -21.97 8.58 12.88
C ASP A 8 -20.91 7.80 12.07
N ARG A 9 -20.09 7.02 12.77
CA ARG A 9 -19.06 6.17 12.16
C ARG A 9 -19.58 4.75 11.94
N SER A 10 -20.73 4.65 11.28
CA SER A 10 -21.21 3.38 10.79
C SER A 10 -20.18 2.76 9.84
N ARG A 11 -20.13 1.42 9.77
CA ARG A 11 -19.24 0.71 8.83
C ARG A 11 -19.36 1.24 7.39
N PRO A 12 -20.56 1.53 6.87
CA PRO A 12 -20.73 2.18 5.56
C PRO A 12 -20.09 3.58 5.48
N ALA A 13 -20.24 4.42 6.50
CA ALA A 13 -19.67 5.77 6.52
C ALA A 13 -18.13 5.74 6.48
N ILE A 14 -17.51 4.88 7.30
CA ILE A 14 -16.05 4.69 7.28
C ILE A 14 -15.58 4.19 5.91
N ARG A 15 -16.27 3.17 5.37
CA ARG A 15 -15.93 2.62 4.05
C ARG A 15 -16.02 3.68 2.96
N ASN A 16 -17.08 4.50 2.98
CA ASN A 16 -17.27 5.56 2.00
C ASN A 16 -16.15 6.60 2.08
N TRP A 17 -15.77 7.08 3.27
CA TRP A 17 -14.66 8.03 3.41
C TRP A 17 -13.32 7.44 2.98
N CYS A 18 -13.01 6.20 3.37
CA CYS A 18 -11.78 5.54 2.93
C CYS A 18 -11.74 5.43 1.40
N HIS A 19 -12.86 5.10 0.77
CA HIS A 19 -12.97 5.01 -0.69
C HIS A 19 -12.80 6.37 -1.35
N SER A 20 -13.55 7.40 -0.92
CA SER A 20 -13.42 8.76 -1.46
C SER A 20 -12.01 9.34 -1.26
N PHE A 21 -11.35 9.05 -0.14
CA PHE A 21 -9.98 9.47 0.09
C PHE A 21 -9.02 8.80 -0.91
N ALA A 22 -9.16 7.49 -1.13
CA ALA A 22 -8.34 6.74 -2.08
C ALA A 22 -8.55 7.20 -3.53
N GLU A 23 -9.76 7.65 -3.91
CA GLU A 23 -10.03 8.18 -5.26
C GLU A 23 -9.52 9.62 -5.45
N SER A 24 -9.47 10.42 -4.39
CA SER A 24 -9.14 11.86 -4.48
C SER A 24 -7.67 12.19 -4.25
N HIS A 25 -6.89 11.28 -3.67
CA HIS A 25 -5.50 11.52 -3.31
C HIS A 25 -4.58 10.51 -3.98
N GLU A 26 -3.66 11.00 -4.81
CA GLU A 26 -2.53 10.20 -5.24
C GLU A 26 -1.68 9.86 -4.02
N GLN A 27 -1.42 8.57 -3.81
CA GLN A 27 -0.54 8.09 -2.75
C GLN A 27 0.91 8.26 -3.18
N THR A 28 1.37 9.51 -3.25
CA THR A 28 2.78 9.83 -3.48
C THR A 28 3.51 9.71 -2.16
N PHE A 29 4.38 8.71 -2.07
CA PHE A 29 5.25 8.54 -0.91
C PHE A 29 6.43 9.49 -1.05
N THR A 30 6.45 10.53 -0.20
CA THR A 30 7.53 11.52 -0.14
C THR A 30 8.71 11.06 0.73
N VAL A 31 8.65 9.84 1.27
CA VAL A 31 9.73 9.25 2.05
C VAL A 31 10.77 8.70 1.08
N GLU A 32 12.02 9.10 1.26
CA GLU A 32 13.18 8.41 0.70
C GLU A 32 13.63 7.35 1.73
N PRO A 33 13.27 6.07 1.53
CA PRO A 33 13.54 5.06 2.54
C PRO A 33 15.01 4.66 2.52
N ASP A 34 15.68 4.72 3.68
CA ASP A 34 17.04 4.18 3.85
C ASP A 34 17.04 2.65 3.82
N ARG A 35 15.95 2.04 4.34
CA ARG A 35 15.81 0.59 4.45
C ARG A 35 14.37 0.16 4.20
N VAL A 36 14.21 -0.76 3.27
CA VAL A 36 12.90 -1.31 2.87
C VAL A 36 12.79 -2.75 3.33
N ALA A 37 11.69 -3.09 4.01
CA ALA A 37 11.30 -4.48 4.26
C ALA A 37 10.27 -4.92 3.23
N VAL A 38 10.45 -6.11 2.68
CA VAL A 38 9.52 -6.75 1.74
C VAL A 38 9.01 -8.05 2.34
N ASP A 39 7.70 -8.28 2.27
CA ASP A 39 7.06 -9.51 2.72
C ASP A 39 6.13 -10.07 1.64
N GLU A 40 5.99 -11.40 1.63
CA GLU A 40 5.04 -12.16 0.82
C GLU A 40 4.09 -12.92 1.75
N LYS A 41 2.78 -12.72 1.58
CA LYS A 41 1.78 -13.37 2.42
C LYS A 41 0.55 -13.80 1.64
N GLN A 42 0.11 -15.04 1.83
CA GLN A 42 -1.20 -15.45 1.35
C GLN A 42 -2.30 -14.78 2.18
N VAL A 43 -3.26 -14.15 1.50
CA VAL A 43 -4.42 -13.48 2.09
C VAL A 43 -5.71 -13.98 1.44
N GLN A 44 -6.83 -13.77 2.12
CA GLN A 44 -8.15 -14.13 1.61
C GLN A 44 -8.96 -12.86 1.38
N LEU A 45 -9.45 -12.70 0.15
CA LEU A 45 -10.35 -11.63 -0.25
C LEU A 45 -11.82 -12.07 -0.07
N ALA A 46 -12.75 -11.22 -0.49
CA ALA A 46 -14.16 -11.58 -0.56
C ALA A 46 -14.38 -12.87 -1.38
N GLU A 47 -15.47 -13.57 -1.09
CA GLU A 47 -15.86 -14.81 -1.79
C GLU A 47 -14.81 -15.93 -1.67
N GLU A 48 -14.12 -15.99 -0.52
CA GLU A 48 -13.11 -17.03 -0.22
C GLU A 48 -11.92 -17.07 -1.19
N ARG A 49 -11.71 -16.03 -2.01
CA ARG A 49 -10.63 -15.97 -2.98
C ARG A 49 -9.28 -15.79 -2.30
N LYS A 50 -8.43 -16.83 -2.34
CA LYS A 50 -7.06 -16.79 -1.84
C LYS A 50 -6.10 -16.22 -2.89
N VAL A 51 -5.30 -15.23 -2.49
CA VAL A 51 -4.30 -14.57 -3.33
C VAL A 51 -3.02 -14.33 -2.53
N TRP A 52 -1.92 -14.03 -3.22
CA TRP A 52 -0.66 -13.64 -2.61
C TRP A 52 -0.52 -12.12 -2.61
N LEU A 53 -0.25 -11.55 -1.45
CA LEU A 53 0.08 -10.15 -1.24
C LEU A 53 1.59 -10.00 -1.11
N TYR A 54 2.17 -9.19 -1.98
CA TYR A 54 3.53 -8.67 -1.87
C TYR A 54 3.44 -7.24 -1.36
N ALA A 55 4.12 -6.93 -0.25
CA ALA A 55 4.11 -5.60 0.33
C ALA A 55 5.52 -5.16 0.69
N ALA A 56 5.82 -3.90 0.40
CA ALA A 56 7.06 -3.24 0.78
C ALA A 56 6.73 -2.08 1.72
N ILE A 57 7.47 -1.96 2.82
CA ILE A 57 7.34 -0.86 3.75
C ILE A 57 8.70 -0.21 4.00
N ASP A 58 8.70 1.09 4.26
CA ASP A 58 9.81 1.75 4.91
C ASP A 58 9.87 1.29 6.37
N ILE A 59 11.03 0.82 6.84
CA ILE A 59 11.11 0.21 8.16
C ILE A 59 11.03 1.25 9.28
N ASP A 60 11.35 2.52 9.02
CA ASP A 60 11.40 3.53 10.07
C ASP A 60 10.04 4.23 10.21
N SER A 61 9.50 4.76 9.11
CA SER A 61 8.18 5.41 9.09
C SER A 61 7.00 4.44 9.09
N LYS A 62 7.22 3.15 8.79
CA LYS A 62 6.18 2.12 8.62
C LYS A 62 5.20 2.42 7.48
N VAL A 63 5.55 3.33 6.58
CA VAL A 63 4.76 3.65 5.40
C VAL A 63 4.83 2.50 4.41
N VAL A 64 3.69 2.10 3.83
CA VAL A 64 3.64 1.14 2.72
C VAL A 64 4.12 1.83 1.46
N LEU A 65 5.19 1.34 0.84
CA LEU A 65 5.81 1.91 -0.35
C LEU A 65 5.24 1.32 -1.65
N HIS A 66 4.91 0.02 -1.62
CA HIS A 66 4.27 -0.67 -2.73
C HIS A 66 3.52 -1.90 -2.22
N ALA A 67 2.40 -2.21 -2.86
CA ALA A 67 1.65 -3.42 -2.59
C ALA A 67 1.11 -3.99 -3.91
N ARG A 68 1.17 -5.30 -4.07
CA ARG A 68 0.68 -6.00 -5.26
C ARG A 68 0.03 -7.32 -4.89
N LEU A 69 -1.09 -7.62 -5.55
CA LEU A 69 -1.73 -8.92 -5.48
C LEU A 69 -1.33 -9.79 -6.68
N SER A 70 -1.18 -11.09 -6.45
CA SER A 70 -0.91 -12.11 -7.46
C SER A 70 -1.75 -13.36 -7.18
N GLU A 71 -2.17 -14.05 -8.23
CA GLU A 71 -2.87 -15.34 -8.11
C GLU A 71 -1.92 -16.49 -7.77
N HIS A 72 -0.62 -16.29 -8.05
CA HIS A 72 0.42 -17.29 -7.82
C HIS A 72 1.57 -16.69 -6.99
N CYS A 73 2.23 -17.54 -6.21
CA CYS A 73 3.51 -17.23 -5.56
C CYS A 73 4.67 -17.73 -6.42
N GLY A 74 5.86 -17.22 -6.12
CA GLY A 74 7.11 -17.71 -6.69
C GLY A 74 7.95 -16.60 -7.29
N THR A 75 8.99 -17.02 -8.02
CA THR A 75 10.02 -16.11 -8.52
C THR A 75 9.48 -15.07 -9.49
N ASP A 76 8.56 -15.43 -10.38
CA ASP A 76 8.08 -14.51 -11.43
C ASP A 76 7.24 -13.35 -10.84
N PRO A 77 6.22 -13.59 -9.97
CA PRO A 77 5.53 -12.53 -9.24
C PRO A 77 6.46 -11.68 -8.38
N ALA A 78 7.38 -12.31 -7.63
CA ALA A 78 8.32 -11.59 -6.76
C ALA A 78 9.26 -10.69 -7.56
N THR A 79 9.80 -11.17 -8.67
CA THR A 79 10.69 -10.39 -9.55
C THR A 79 9.95 -9.20 -10.17
N SER A 80 8.71 -9.43 -10.61
CA SER A 80 7.88 -8.37 -11.18
C SER A 80 7.55 -7.30 -10.13
N PHE A 81 7.26 -7.70 -8.88
CA PHE A 81 7.05 -6.79 -7.76
C PHE A 81 8.30 -5.96 -7.43
N LEU A 82 9.48 -6.59 -7.34
CA LEU A 82 10.73 -5.89 -7.03
C LEU A 82 11.12 -4.88 -8.12
N ARG A 83 10.86 -5.21 -9.39
CA ARG A 83 11.06 -4.27 -10.50
C ARG A 83 10.18 -3.03 -10.36
N GLU A 84 8.89 -3.22 -10.12
CA GLU A 84 7.95 -2.11 -9.94
C GLU A 84 8.29 -1.25 -8.71
N LEU A 85 8.70 -1.90 -7.60
CA LEU A 85 9.16 -1.20 -6.40
C LEU A 85 10.38 -0.33 -6.71
N GLN A 86 11.37 -0.87 -7.44
CA GLN A 86 12.56 -0.11 -7.83
C GLN A 86 12.22 1.08 -8.73
N GLU A 87 11.31 0.91 -9.68
CA GLU A 87 10.84 2.00 -10.55
C GLU A 87 10.18 3.11 -9.72
N LYS A 88 9.30 2.75 -8.76
CA LYS A 88 8.65 3.72 -7.87
C LYS A 88 9.65 4.49 -7.00
N LEU A 89 10.65 3.80 -6.43
CA LEU A 89 11.67 4.43 -5.58
C LEU A 89 12.68 5.30 -6.36
N ARG A 90 12.87 5.05 -7.66
CA ARG A 90 13.66 5.94 -8.53
C ARG A 90 12.94 7.25 -8.80
N VAL A 91 11.64 7.20 -9.06
CA VAL A 91 10.83 8.40 -9.35
C VAL A 91 10.76 9.34 -8.14
N SER A 92 10.76 8.80 -6.91
CA SER A 92 10.76 9.64 -5.70
C SER A 92 12.07 10.42 -5.53
N SER A 93 13.22 9.83 -5.87
CA SER A 93 14.54 10.46 -5.69
C SER A 93 14.82 11.60 -6.68
N ASP A 94 14.18 11.60 -7.85
CA ASP A 94 14.32 12.68 -8.85
C ASP A 94 13.48 13.94 -8.55
N SER A 95 12.65 13.91 -7.50
CA SER A 95 11.81 15.06 -7.11
C SER A 95 12.51 16.12 -6.25
N GLY A 96 13.77 15.88 -5.86
CA GLY A 96 14.56 16.74 -4.96
C GLY A 96 15.51 17.74 -5.64
N LYS A 97 15.36 18.04 -6.94
CA LYS A 97 16.22 19.02 -7.65
C LYS A 97 15.41 20.18 -8.21
N PHE A 98 15.05 21.14 -7.36
CA PHE A 98 14.75 22.52 -7.74
C PHE A 98 15.33 23.49 -6.72
#